data_AF-A0A928DY89-F1
#
_entry.id   AF-A0A928DY89-F1
#
_cell.length_a   1.000
_cell.length_b   1.000
_cell.length_c   1.000
_cell.angle_alpha   90.00
_cell.angle_beta   90.00
_cell.angle_gamma   90.00
#
_symmetry.space_group_name_H-M   'P 1'
#
loop_
_entity.id
_entity.type
_entity.pdbx_description
1 polymer ?
#
loop_
_entity_poly.entity_id
_entity_poly.type
_entity_poly.pdbx_seq_one_letter_code
_entity_poly.pdbx_strand_id
1 'polypeptide(L)'
;MGESGTVLSRKKAAKYFWSFAALWFGIWVALPCLMCAAPSNFDVIEQLILGREWVLGSGHHPPFAFWCIESVYQLCGHVVASSAVCGALASFVGLLAIWRFSRYYVSETKALLIVFASAAYRYLNMGNVNFTTSIPPTVIWCLAIFLLFRAVEDSESPRCNPDRHGSLGVRGNGIRKTGDRRSFRNAC
;
A
#
# COMPACT_ATOMS: atom_id res chain seq x y z
N MET A 1 -25.86 22.63 7.98
CA MET A 1 -24.70 23.22 7.29
C MET A 1 -24.21 22.22 6.26
N GLY A 2 -24.59 22.41 5.01
CA GLY A 2 -24.27 21.50 3.91
C GLY A 2 -22.90 21.84 3.35
N GLU A 3 -21.92 20.97 3.57
CA GLU A 3 -20.66 21.05 2.84
C GLU A 3 -20.92 20.65 1.38
N SER A 4 -21.05 21.64 0.50
CA SER A 4 -20.81 21.49 -0.94
C SER A 4 -19.31 21.31 -1.22
N GLY A 5 -18.67 20.39 -0.50
CA GLY A 5 -17.31 19.97 -0.80
C GLY A 5 -17.31 19.38 -2.20
N THR A 6 -16.54 19.97 -3.12
CA THR A 6 -16.42 19.51 -4.50
C THR A 6 -15.92 18.05 -4.49
N VAL A 7 -16.84 17.12 -4.74
CA VAL A 7 -16.51 15.70 -4.80
C VAL A 7 -15.73 15.46 -6.09
N LEU A 8 -14.47 15.06 -5.96
CA LEU A 8 -13.64 14.74 -7.12
C LEU A 8 -14.19 13.53 -7.85
N SER A 9 -14.21 13.60 -9.18
CA SER A 9 -14.54 12.42 -9.99
C SER A 9 -13.45 11.36 -9.83
N ARG A 10 -13.84 10.08 -9.93
CA ARG A 10 -12.94 8.94 -9.79
C ARG A 10 -11.68 9.05 -10.67
N LYS A 11 -11.84 9.48 -11.92
CA LYS A 11 -10.72 9.65 -12.86
C LYS A 11 -9.76 10.76 -12.42
N LYS A 12 -10.30 11.90 -11.98
CA LYS A 12 -9.50 13.04 -11.49
C LYS A 12 -8.77 12.66 -10.20
N ALA A 13 -9.46 12.02 -9.26
CA ALA A 13 -8.86 11.60 -8.00
C ALA A 13 -7.74 10.57 -8.19
N ALA A 14 -7.93 9.59 -9.07
CA ALA A 14 -6.88 8.65 -9.44
C ALA A 14 -5.67 9.36 -10.07
N LYS A 15 -5.89 10.32 -10.98
CA LYS A 15 -4.81 11.13 -11.55
C LYS A 15 -4.01 11.84 -10.45
N TYR A 16 -4.68 12.51 -9.52
CA TYR A 16 -4.01 13.20 -8.43
C TYR A 16 -3.24 12.26 -7.50
N PHE A 17 -3.81 11.09 -7.19
CA PHE A 17 -3.10 10.07 -6.43
C PHE A 17 -1.81 9.65 -7.15
N TRP A 18 -1.88 9.30 -8.43
CA TRP A 18 -0.71 8.86 -9.19
C TRP A 18 0.34 9.96 -9.36
N SER A 19 -0.08 11.20 -9.62
CA SER A 19 0.83 12.36 -9.65
C SER A 19 1.50 12.59 -8.31
N PHE A 20 0.75 12.55 -7.21
CA PHE A 20 1.30 12.67 -5.86
C PHE A 20 2.27 11.54 -5.55
N ALA A 21 1.90 10.30 -5.81
CA ALA A 21 2.71 9.14 -5.49
C ALA A 21 4.01 9.09 -6.32
N ALA A 22 3.96 9.51 -7.59
CA ALA A 22 5.16 9.65 -8.44
C ALA A 22 6.08 10.77 -7.94
N LEU A 23 5.52 11.93 -7.58
CA LEU A 23 6.28 13.03 -7.00
C LEU A 23 6.89 12.63 -5.66
N TRP A 24 6.11 11.97 -4.80
CA TRP A 24 6.54 11.45 -3.50
C TRP A 24 7.71 10.49 -3.65
N PHE A 25 7.58 9.51 -4.54
CA PHE A 25 8.63 8.57 -4.87
C PHE A 25 9.89 9.29 -5.36
N GLY A 26 9.75 10.19 -6.33
CA GLY A 26 10.87 10.95 -6.90
C GLY A 26 11.60 11.80 -5.86
N ILE A 27 10.87 12.53 -5.01
CA ILE A 27 11.43 13.34 -3.93
C ILE A 27 12.21 12.47 -2.95
N TRP A 28 11.63 11.35 -2.50
CA TRP A 28 12.28 10.49 -1.50
C TRP A 28 13.43 9.64 -2.04
N VAL A 29 13.56 9.49 -3.36
CA VAL A 29 14.77 8.93 -3.99
C VAL A 29 15.81 10.02 -4.22
N ALA A 30 15.42 11.17 -4.76
CA ALA A 30 16.35 12.22 -5.15
C ALA A 30 16.97 12.93 -3.95
N LEU A 31 16.18 13.24 -2.92
CA LEU A 31 16.63 14.04 -1.79
C LEU A 31 17.80 13.37 -1.03
N PRO A 32 17.75 12.09 -0.63
CA PRO A 32 18.88 11.43 0.04
C PRO A 32 20.14 11.37 -0.84
N CYS A 33 19.96 11.13 -2.14
CA CYS A 33 21.07 11.06 -3.08
C CYS A 33 21.75 12.41 -3.29
N LEU A 34 20.98 13.50 -3.41
CA LEU A 34 21.50 14.85 -3.60
C LEU A 34 22.17 15.43 -2.34
N MET A 35 21.66 15.07 -1.16
CA MET A 35 22.24 15.50 0.11
C MET A 35 23.52 14.72 0.45
N CYS A 36 23.93 13.75 -0.38
CA CYS A 36 25.03 12.81 -0.09
C CYS A 36 24.95 12.25 1.33
N ALA A 37 23.72 12.02 1.82
CA ALA A 37 23.51 11.55 3.17
C ALA A 37 23.96 10.08 3.20
N ALA A 38 25.12 9.81 3.81
CA ALA A 38 25.46 8.44 4.16
C ALA A 38 24.30 7.85 4.97
N PRO A 39 23.97 6.55 4.81
CA PRO A 39 22.95 5.93 5.64
C PRO A 39 23.40 6.12 7.08
N SER A 40 22.65 6.92 7.84
CA SER A 40 23.01 7.24 9.22
C SER A 40 22.82 6.06 10.15
N ASN A 41 22.16 5.01 9.66
CA ASN A 41 21.83 3.83 10.43
C ASN A 41 22.72 2.64 10.05
N PHE A 42 23.41 2.11 11.06
CA PHE A 42 24.23 0.90 10.99
C PHE A 42 23.45 -0.29 10.43
N ASP A 43 22.15 -0.38 10.74
CA ASP A 43 21.26 -1.44 10.25
C ASP A 43 21.26 -1.54 8.72
N VAL A 44 21.40 -0.44 7.99
CA VAL A 44 21.37 -0.46 6.51
C VAL A 44 22.62 -1.14 5.95
N ILE A 45 23.77 -0.91 6.59
CA ILE A 45 25.05 -1.50 6.18
C ILE A 45 25.05 -3.00 6.51
N GLU A 46 24.59 -3.36 7.72
CA GLU A 46 24.47 -4.76 8.13
C GLU A 46 23.55 -5.54 7.18
N GLN A 47 22.38 -4.98 6.83
CA GLN A 47 21.46 -5.60 5.89
C GLN A 47 22.08 -5.86 4.51
N LEU A 48 22.94 -4.97 4.02
CA LEU A 48 23.67 -5.18 2.75
C LEU A 48 24.72 -6.28 2.86
N ILE A 49 25.48 -6.31 3.96
CA ILE A 49 26.47 -7.37 4.20
C ILE A 49 25.77 -8.74 4.25
N LEU A 50 24.67 -8.84 4.99
CA LEU A 50 23.87 -10.06 5.08
C LEU A 50 23.17 -10.40 3.74
N GLY A 51 22.75 -9.38 3.00
CA GLY A 51 22.07 -9.52 1.71
C GLY A 51 22.98 -10.08 0.62
N ARG A 52 24.26 -9.66 0.60
CA ARG A 52 25.27 -10.17 -0.35
C ARG A 52 25.45 -11.69 -0.30
N GLU A 53 25.37 -12.25 0.90
CA GLU A 53 25.50 -13.69 1.14
C GLU A 53 24.17 -14.44 0.91
N TRP A 54 23.08 -13.73 0.60
CA TRP A 54 21.73 -14.29 0.40
C TRP A 54 21.29 -15.25 1.52
N VAL A 55 21.70 -14.98 2.76
CA VAL A 55 21.46 -15.85 3.91
C VAL A 55 19.97 -16.01 4.18
N LEU A 56 19.51 -17.24 4.39
CA LEU A 56 18.11 -17.54 4.73
C LEU A 56 17.76 -17.28 6.20
N GLY A 57 18.77 -17.27 7.09
CA GLY A 57 18.60 -16.96 8.50
C GLY A 57 19.90 -16.43 9.11
N SER A 58 19.87 -15.18 9.57
CA SER A 58 21.01 -14.52 10.24
C SER A 58 20.89 -14.48 11.76
N GLY A 59 19.80 -15.03 12.34
CA GLY A 59 19.50 -14.91 13.78
C GLY A 59 18.98 -13.54 14.21
N HIS A 60 19.10 -12.50 13.38
CA HIS A 60 18.69 -11.13 13.68
C HIS A 60 17.28 -10.78 13.18
N HIS A 61 17.05 -10.88 11.86
CA HIS A 61 15.76 -10.52 11.24
C HIS A 61 15.44 -11.42 10.03
N PRO A 62 14.16 -11.47 9.60
CA PRO A 62 13.78 -12.18 8.39
C PRO A 62 14.56 -11.67 7.15
N PRO A 63 14.95 -12.56 6.22
CA PRO A 63 15.92 -12.22 5.17
C PRO A 63 15.35 -11.32 4.07
N PHE A 64 14.03 -11.15 4.01
CA PHE A 64 13.35 -10.39 2.97
C PHE A 64 13.88 -8.96 2.84
N ALA A 65 14.13 -8.27 3.95
CA ALA A 65 14.67 -6.91 3.92
C ALA A 65 16.07 -6.88 3.27
N PHE A 66 16.93 -7.85 3.61
CA PHE A 66 18.29 -7.97 3.10
C PHE A 66 18.29 -8.26 1.59
N TRP A 67 17.41 -9.14 1.15
CA TRP A 67 17.28 -9.47 -0.27
C TRP A 67 16.76 -8.30 -1.09
N CYS A 68 15.80 -7.53 -0.57
CA CYS A 68 15.30 -6.34 -1.25
C CYS A 68 16.41 -5.30 -1.46
N ILE A 69 17.14 -4.95 -0.39
CA ILE A 69 18.17 -3.91 -0.49
C ILE A 69 19.34 -4.35 -1.36
N GLU A 70 19.77 -5.61 -1.26
CA GLU A 70 20.83 -6.16 -2.12
C GLU A 70 20.41 -6.20 -3.59
N SER A 71 19.18 -6.64 -3.90
CA SER A 71 18.66 -6.65 -5.27
C SER A 71 18.73 -5.26 -5.91
N VAL A 72 18.38 -4.22 -5.16
CA VAL A 72 18.45 -2.84 -5.65
C VAL A 72 19.89 -2.33 -5.65
N TYR A 73 20.75 -2.78 -4.75
CA TYR A 73 22.17 -2.48 -4.76
C TYR A 73 22.89 -3.01 -5.99
N GLN A 74 22.57 -4.22 -6.43
CA GLN A 74 23.07 -4.78 -7.69
C GLN A 74 22.69 -3.93 -8.92
N LEU A 75 21.58 -3.17 -8.84
CA LEU A 75 21.14 -2.27 -9.92
C LEU A 75 21.74 -0.87 -9.84
N CYS A 76 21.89 -0.32 -8.62
CA CYS A 76 22.33 1.07 -8.42
C CYS A 76 23.83 1.22 -8.14
N GLY A 77 24.49 0.18 -7.61
CA GLY A 77 25.88 0.21 -7.16
C GLY A 77 26.18 1.15 -5.98
N HIS A 78 25.16 1.78 -5.40
CA HIS A 78 25.31 2.85 -4.41
C HIS A 78 24.38 2.68 -3.22
N VAL A 79 24.96 2.54 -2.03
CA VAL A 79 24.26 2.17 -0.78
C VAL A 79 23.08 3.12 -0.48
N VAL A 80 23.31 4.43 -0.57
CA VAL A 80 22.27 5.44 -0.28
C VAL A 80 21.14 5.36 -1.29
N ALA A 81 21.47 5.16 -2.57
CA ALA A 81 20.47 5.09 -3.63
C ALA A 81 19.61 3.84 -3.46
N SER A 82 20.22 2.71 -3.12
CA SER A 82 19.53 1.45 -2.90
C SER A 82 18.57 1.51 -1.71
N SER A 83 19.02 2.08 -0.59
CA SER A 83 18.18 2.32 0.59
C SER A 83 17.02 3.26 0.26
N ALA A 84 17.29 4.39 -0.39
CA ALA A 84 16.28 5.38 -0.76
C ALA A 84 15.23 4.81 -1.73
N VAL A 85 15.66 4.04 -2.73
CA VAL A 85 14.75 3.37 -3.69
C VAL A 85 13.89 2.32 -2.99
N CYS A 86 14.48 1.47 -2.15
CA CYS A 86 13.71 0.46 -1.39
C CYS A 86 12.68 1.12 -0.47
N GLY A 87 13.10 2.14 0.28
CA GLY A 87 12.22 2.92 1.15
C GLY A 87 11.10 3.63 0.39
N ALA A 88 11.41 4.27 -0.74
CA ALA A 88 10.42 4.94 -1.57
C ALA A 88 9.43 3.95 -2.19
N LEU A 89 9.89 2.77 -2.65
CA LEU A 89 9.03 1.70 -3.15
C LEU A 89 8.11 1.17 -2.05
N ALA A 90 8.66 0.93 -0.86
CA ALA A 90 7.89 0.47 0.29
C ALA A 90 6.78 1.47 0.64
N SER A 91 7.13 2.75 0.78
CA SER A 91 6.14 3.81 1.05
C SER A 91 5.09 3.93 -0.05
N PHE A 92 5.51 3.84 -1.31
CA PHE A 92 4.61 3.88 -2.46
C PHE A 92 3.58 2.74 -2.39
N VAL A 93 4.02 1.50 -2.12
CA VAL A 93 3.15 0.34 -1.97
C VAL A 93 2.20 0.50 -0.78
N GLY A 94 2.70 1.01 0.35
CA GLY A 94 1.86 1.30 1.53
C GLY A 94 0.77 2.32 1.24
N LEU A 95 1.12 3.44 0.60
CA LEU A 95 0.17 4.48 0.20
C LEU A 95 -0.83 3.97 -0.84
N LEU A 96 -0.41 3.08 -1.74
CA LEU A 96 -1.30 2.43 -2.69
C LEU A 96 -2.32 1.53 -2.00
N ALA A 97 -1.90 0.74 -1.00
CA ALA A 97 -2.81 -0.08 -0.21
C ALA A 97 -3.84 0.79 0.53
N ILE A 98 -3.39 1.86 1.19
CA ILE A 98 -4.24 2.83 1.89
C ILE A 98 -5.22 3.53 0.93
N TRP A 99 -4.75 3.94 -0.25
CA TRP A 99 -5.59 4.53 -1.29
C TRP A 99 -6.68 3.57 -1.76
N ARG A 100 -6.33 2.29 -1.99
CA ARG A 100 -7.32 1.29 -2.42
C ARG A 100 -8.32 1.02 -1.32
N PHE A 101 -7.88 0.88 -0.08
CA PHE A 101 -8.73 0.59 1.07
C PHE A 101 -9.69 1.75 1.41
N SER A 102 -9.18 2.98 1.53
CA SER A 102 -9.97 4.16 1.91
C SER A 102 -11.16 4.41 0.98
N ARG A 103 -10.99 4.15 -0.32
CA ARG A 103 -12.03 4.35 -1.35
C ARG A 103 -13.25 3.43 -1.23
N TYR A 104 -13.20 2.42 -0.36
CA TYR A 104 -14.37 1.61 -0.04
C TYR A 104 -15.30 2.30 0.97
N TYR A 105 -14.75 3.14 1.86
CA TYR A 105 -15.51 3.72 2.98
C TYR A 105 -15.84 5.18 2.81
N VAL A 106 -15.04 5.93 2.05
CA VAL A 106 -15.18 7.39 1.93
C VAL A 106 -15.22 7.87 0.48
N SER A 107 -15.65 9.11 0.28
CA SER A 107 -15.61 9.76 -1.03
C SER A 107 -14.17 9.91 -1.55
N GLU A 108 -14.03 10.04 -2.87
CA GLU A 108 -12.72 10.13 -3.54
C GLU A 108 -11.84 11.27 -3.00
N THR A 109 -12.45 12.42 -2.68
CA THR A 109 -11.74 13.56 -2.07
C THR A 109 -11.21 13.21 -0.68
N LYS A 110 -12.03 12.57 0.16
CA LYS A 110 -11.64 12.17 1.52
C LYS A 110 -10.56 11.08 1.48
N ALA A 111 -10.63 10.15 0.54
CA ALA A 111 -9.61 9.13 0.34
C ALA A 111 -8.24 9.74 0.01
N LEU A 112 -8.18 10.82 -0.79
CA LEU A 112 -6.94 11.53 -1.08
C LEU A 112 -6.38 12.22 0.16
N LEU A 113 -7.24 12.86 0.95
CA LEU A 113 -6.82 13.48 2.21
C LEU A 113 -6.24 12.46 3.20
N ILE A 114 -6.82 11.25 3.27
CA ILE A 114 -6.28 10.16 4.07
C ILE A 114 -4.88 9.78 3.58
N VAL A 115 -4.68 9.61 2.27
CA VAL A 115 -3.35 9.30 1.70
C VAL A 115 -2.33 10.38 2.04
N PHE A 116 -2.70 11.66 1.91
CA PHE A 116 -1.80 12.77 2.23
C PHE A 116 -1.46 12.82 3.72
N ALA A 117 -2.44 12.57 4.59
CA ALA A 117 -2.21 12.46 6.03
C ALA A 117 -1.31 11.25 6.36
N SER A 118 -1.54 10.10 5.74
CA SER A 118 -0.71 8.90 5.91
C SER A 118 0.72 9.10 5.41
N ALA A 119 0.93 9.92 4.38
CA ALA A 119 2.26 10.30 3.92
C ALA A 119 3.05 11.12 4.96
N ALA A 120 2.43 11.67 6.00
CA ALA A 120 3.15 12.28 7.13
C ALA A 120 3.65 11.25 8.15
N TYR A 121 3.18 9.99 8.08
CA TYR A 121 3.62 8.94 9.00
C TYR A 121 5.09 8.61 8.78
N ARG A 122 5.86 8.50 9.87
CA ARG A 122 7.33 8.38 9.83
C ARG A 122 7.84 7.29 8.88
N TYR A 123 7.25 6.09 8.92
CA TYR A 123 7.69 4.96 8.09
C TYR A 123 7.25 5.07 6.62
N LEU A 124 6.38 6.04 6.27
CA LEU A 124 5.98 6.35 4.89
C LEU A 124 6.63 7.65 4.36
N ASN A 125 7.45 8.31 5.20
CA ASN A 125 8.11 9.61 4.99
C ASN A 125 9.60 9.45 5.32
N MET A 126 10.24 10.41 6.01
CA MET A 126 11.66 10.49 6.33
C MET A 126 12.25 9.23 6.97
N GLY A 127 11.46 8.46 7.71
CA GLY A 127 11.92 7.19 8.26
C GLY A 127 12.25 6.14 7.20
N ASN A 128 11.76 6.29 5.97
CA ASN A 128 11.99 5.35 4.89
C ASN A 128 13.35 5.48 4.20
N VAL A 129 14.02 6.63 4.37
CA VAL A 129 15.32 6.88 3.73
C VAL A 129 16.36 5.85 4.18
N ASN A 130 16.28 5.46 5.45
CA ASN A 130 17.01 4.32 6.00
C ASN A 130 16.10 3.10 5.90
N PHE A 131 16.29 2.29 4.86
CA PHE A 131 15.52 1.07 4.69
C PHE A 131 15.94 0.03 5.73
N THR A 132 15.27 0.07 6.88
CA THR A 132 15.48 -0.85 8.01
C THR A 132 14.55 -2.05 7.93
N THR A 133 14.86 -3.10 8.69
CA THR A 133 14.07 -4.33 8.76
C THR A 133 12.64 -4.14 9.28
N SER A 134 12.32 -2.99 9.88
CA SER A 134 10.97 -2.61 10.34
C SER A 134 10.06 -2.06 9.22
N ILE A 135 10.61 -1.63 8.10
CA ILE A 135 9.84 -1.04 6.99
C ILE A 135 9.06 -2.09 6.21
N PRO A 136 9.67 -3.21 5.76
CA PRO A 136 8.93 -4.22 5.00
C PRO A 136 7.72 -4.77 5.76
N PRO A 137 7.82 -5.15 7.06
CA PRO A 137 6.66 -5.58 7.83
C PRO A 137 5.54 -4.54 7.88
N THR A 138 5.88 -3.25 8.02
CA THR A 138 4.88 -2.16 8.06
C THR A 138 4.04 -2.14 6.79
N VAL A 139 4.69 -2.24 5.64
CA VAL A 139 4.01 -2.23 4.33
C VAL A 139 3.26 -3.55 4.07
N ILE A 140 3.85 -4.67 4.48
CA ILE A 140 3.22 -5.98 4.42
C ILE A 140 1.93 -5.98 5.25
N TRP A 141 1.92 -5.36 6.44
CA TRP A 141 0.71 -5.22 7.25
C TRP A 141 -0.37 -4.38 6.54
N CYS A 142 -0.01 -3.26 5.91
CA CYS A 142 -0.97 -2.49 5.11
C CYS A 142 -1.60 -3.32 3.98
N LEU A 143 -0.78 -4.10 3.28
CA LEU A 143 -1.25 -4.99 2.21
C LEU A 143 -2.10 -6.14 2.76
N ALA A 144 -1.68 -6.78 3.84
CA ALA A 144 -2.38 -7.89 4.46
C ALA A 144 -3.78 -7.48 4.90
N ILE A 145 -3.92 -6.32 5.56
CA ILE A 145 -5.22 -5.77 5.95
C ILE A 145 -6.10 -5.54 4.73
N PHE A 146 -5.55 -4.91 3.67
CA PHE A 146 -6.31 -4.66 2.45
C PHE A 146 -6.76 -5.95 1.73
N LEU A 147 -5.86 -6.94 1.62
CA LEU A 147 -6.16 -8.21 0.96
C LEU A 147 -7.14 -9.06 1.76
N LEU A 148 -6.98 -9.09 3.08
CA LEU A 148 -7.92 -9.76 3.98
C LEU A 148 -9.31 -9.13 3.87
N PHE A 149 -9.39 -7.79 3.90
CA PHE A 149 -10.64 -7.07 3.70
C PHE A 149 -11.32 -7.47 2.39
N ARG A 150 -10.56 -7.54 1.29
CA ARG A 150 -11.10 -7.99 0.00
C ARG A 150 -11.60 -9.43 0.03
N ALA A 151 -10.87 -10.33 0.66
CA ALA A 151 -11.27 -11.73 0.77
C ALA A 151 -12.58 -11.89 1.55
N VAL A 152 -12.77 -11.11 2.61
CA VAL A 152 -14.01 -11.10 3.39
C VAL A 152 -15.18 -10.59 2.55
N GLU A 153 -15.03 -9.44 1.88
CA GLU A 153 -16.07 -8.89 0.99
C GLU A 153 -16.44 -9.85 -0.16
N ASP A 154 -15.44 -10.52 -0.76
CA ASP A 154 -15.67 -11.49 -1.82
C ASP A 154 -16.43 -12.73 -1.28
N SER A 155 -16.20 -13.12 -0.02
CA SER A 155 -16.88 -14.25 0.62
C SER A 155 -18.35 -13.97 0.98
N GLU A 156 -18.69 -12.73 1.31
CA GLU A 156 -20.06 -12.29 1.61
C GLU A 156 -20.89 -12.05 0.35
N SER A 157 -20.25 -11.92 -0.82
CA SER A 157 -20.94 -11.76 -2.09
C SER A 157 -21.78 -13.01 -2.40
N PRO A 158 -23.08 -12.87 -2.77
CA PRO A 158 -23.89 -14.03 -3.13
C PRO A 158 -23.27 -14.75 -4.33
N ARG A 159 -22.72 -15.94 -4.12
CA ARG A 159 -22.27 -16.80 -5.22
C ARG A 159 -23.51 -17.11 -6.09
N CYS A 160 -23.56 -16.58 -7.33
CA CYS A 160 -24.53 -17.06 -8.34
C CYS A 160 -24.22 -18.56 -8.50
N ASN A 161 -25.06 -19.41 -7.91
CA ASN A 161 -24.94 -20.86 -8.00
C ASN A 161 -25.46 -21.27 -9.39
N PRO A 162 -24.60 -21.74 -10.32
CA PRO A 162 -25.03 -22.15 -11.66
C PRO A 162 -25.92 -23.39 -11.63
N ASP A 163 -25.99 -24.13 -10.52
CA ASP A 163 -26.68 -25.42 -10.43
C ASP A 163 -28.11 -25.33 -9.87
N ARG A 164 -28.66 -24.13 -9.63
CA ARG A 164 -30.09 -23.99 -9.24
C ARG A 164 -31.01 -23.87 -10.45
N HIS A 165 -30.99 -24.86 -11.32
CA HIS A 165 -32.19 -25.22 -12.07
C HIS A 165 -33.02 -26.18 -11.21
N GLY A 166 -33.98 -25.62 -10.47
CA GLY A 166 -35.07 -26.37 -9.84
C GLY A 166 -34.95 -26.58 -8.33
N SER A 167 -35.42 -25.60 -7.56
CA SER A 167 -36.35 -25.86 -6.45
C SER A 167 -36.86 -24.54 -5.87
N LEU A 168 -38.18 -24.46 -5.78
CA LEU A 168 -38.96 -23.33 -5.29
C LEU A 168 -38.77 -23.12 -3.78
N GLY A 169 -38.72 -21.83 -3.40
CA GLY A 169 -39.47 -21.28 -2.28
C GLY A 169 -38.94 -21.49 -0.86
N VAL A 170 -38.34 -20.44 -0.28
CA VAL A 170 -38.66 -19.98 1.09
C VAL A 170 -38.48 -18.45 1.14
N ARG A 171 -39.58 -17.72 1.38
CA ARG A 171 -39.56 -16.30 1.76
C ARG A 171 -39.04 -16.19 3.21
N GLY A 172 -37.92 -15.49 3.39
CA GLY A 172 -37.40 -15.08 4.70
C GLY A 172 -37.35 -13.56 4.80
N ASN A 173 -37.80 -13.07 5.95
CA ASN A 173 -38.25 -11.71 6.24
C ASN A 173 -37.12 -10.65 6.26
N GLY A 174 -37.48 -9.40 6.01
CA GLY A 174 -36.57 -8.31 5.63
C GLY A 174 -35.66 -7.74 6.72
N ILE A 175 -34.52 -7.21 6.26
CA ILE A 175 -33.94 -5.93 6.73
C ILE A 175 -33.47 -5.16 5.49
N ARG A 176 -34.24 -4.15 5.06
CA ARG A 176 -33.74 -3.13 4.13
C ARG A 176 -32.79 -2.22 4.90
N LYS A 177 -31.49 -2.28 4.58
CA LYS A 177 -30.59 -1.12 4.78
C LYS A 177 -30.41 -0.41 3.44
N THR A 178 -31.06 0.73 3.36
CA THR A 178 -31.03 1.73 2.29
C THR A 178 -29.67 2.42 2.21
N GLY A 179 -29.17 2.63 0.99
CA GLY A 179 -28.12 3.61 0.71
C GLY A 179 -27.05 3.13 -0.27
N ASP A 180 -27.40 3.03 -1.55
CA ASP A 180 -26.48 3.09 -2.70
C ASP A 180 -25.08 2.45 -2.54
N ARG A 181 -25.03 1.12 -2.45
CA ARG A 181 -23.85 0.35 -2.93
C ARG A 181 -24.06 0.24 -4.43
N ARG A 182 -23.08 0.58 -5.27
CA ARG A 182 -23.04 0.19 -6.71
C ARG A 182 -23.13 -1.34 -6.78
N SER A 183 -24.31 -1.95 -6.63
CA SER A 183 -25.42 -1.95 -7.57
C SER A 183 -24.96 -2.75 -8.77
N PHE A 184 -25.01 -4.06 -8.53
CA PHE A 184 -25.18 -5.10 -9.54
C PHE A 184 -24.23 -5.08 -10.73
N ARG A 185 -22.97 -4.65 -10.56
CA ARG A 185 -21.98 -4.72 -11.65
C ARG A 185 -21.38 -6.11 -11.80
N ASN A 186 -21.70 -6.92 -12.80
CA ASN A 186 -22.72 -6.88 -13.88
C ASN A 186 -22.55 -8.25 -14.60
N ALA A 187 -22.88 -9.37 -13.95
CA ALA A 187 -22.94 -10.70 -14.57
C ALA A 187 -23.63 -11.73 -13.65
N CYS A 188 -24.81 -11.38 -13.17
CA CYS A 188 -26.01 -12.05 -13.63
C CYS A 188 -26.77 -10.88 -14.35
#